data_AF-A0AAV5I2L3-F1
#
_entry.id   AF-A0AAV5I2L3-F1
#
_cell.length_a   1.000
_cell.length_b   1.000
_cell.length_c   1.000
_cell.angle_alpha   90.00
_cell.angle_beta   90.00
_cell.angle_gamma   90.00
#
_symmetry.space_group_name_H-M   'P 1'
#
loop_
_entity.id
_entity.type
_entity.pdbx_description
1 polymer ?
#
loop_
_entity_poly.entity_id
_entity_poly.type
_entity_poly.pdbx_seq_one_letter_code
_entity_poly.pdbx_strand_id
1 'polypeptide(L)'
;MALARKLVQVLRKAKKLGQDDPRRIIHSFKVGFAISLVSLFYYFQPLYDGFGSYAMWAVLTVIVVFEFSVGATLGRVLNRGLATFLAGGLGFGAYRMANLSGEMVEPILLGVFVFLLAALVTFVRFFPQMKARYDYGLLIFILTFSLISVSGYREEELLDMAYRRVSTILIGGFTAVCVCIFVCPVWAGEDLHNLVANNIEKLANFMEAFGDEYFKVAEDGESSRASCLQGYKSILNSKQAEESLANCARWEPRHGKFRFRHPWKQYLKIASLTRQCSYKVEALNNYLNSEIQKMKSNEYASVHI
;
A
#
# COMPACT_ATOMS: atom_id res chain seq x y z
N MET A 1 27.05 27.56 0.09
CA MET A 1 26.26 27.56 -1.17
C MET A 1 25.65 26.19 -1.55
N ALA A 2 26.35 25.06 -1.43
CA ALA A 2 25.82 23.75 -1.85
C ALA A 2 24.60 23.29 -1.00
N LEU A 3 24.63 23.54 0.31
CA LEU A 3 23.55 23.19 1.24
C LEU A 3 22.25 23.98 0.95
N ALA A 4 22.38 25.28 0.68
CA ALA A 4 21.26 26.13 0.28
C ALA A 4 20.64 25.68 -1.06
N ARG A 5 21.45 25.32 -2.07
CA ARG A 5 20.95 24.77 -3.35
C ARG A 5 20.22 23.43 -3.15
N LYS A 6 20.73 22.54 -2.29
CA LYS A 6 20.05 21.29 -1.92
C LYS A 6 18.71 21.56 -1.24
N LEU A 7 18.66 22.50 -0.28
CA LEU A 7 17.42 22.88 0.41
C LEU A 7 16.38 23.45 -0.56
N VAL A 8 16.78 24.34 -1.48
CA VAL A 8 15.88 24.88 -2.51
C VAL A 8 15.34 23.78 -3.43
N GLN A 9 16.17 22.80 -3.81
CA GLN A 9 15.70 21.65 -4.61
C GLN A 9 14.71 20.79 -3.83
N VAL A 10 14.94 20.53 -2.55
CA VAL A 10 14.01 19.80 -1.67
C VAL A 10 12.69 20.55 -1.57
N LEU A 11 12.71 21.86 -1.34
CA LEU A 11 11.51 22.69 -1.28
C LEU A 11 10.73 22.71 -2.59
N ARG A 12 11.41 22.79 -3.75
CA ARG A 12 10.75 22.68 -5.06
C ARG A 12 10.10 21.32 -5.26
N LYS A 13 10.77 20.23 -4.88
CA LYS A 13 10.21 18.87 -4.95
C LYS A 13 9.00 18.72 -4.03
N ALA A 14 9.08 19.23 -2.80
CA ALA A 14 7.97 19.21 -1.85
C ALA A 14 6.77 20.02 -2.36
N LYS A 15 7.01 21.23 -2.91
CA LYS A 15 5.97 22.05 -3.53
C LYS A 15 5.31 21.31 -4.69
N LYS A 16 6.11 20.70 -5.58
CA LYS A 16 5.61 19.90 -6.70
C LYS A 16 4.78 18.71 -6.22
N LEU A 17 5.23 18.00 -5.18
CA LEU A 17 4.51 16.86 -4.60
C LEU A 17 3.10 17.21 -4.12
N GLY A 18 2.95 18.39 -3.50
CA GLY A 18 1.66 18.89 -3.02
C GLY A 18 0.78 19.47 -4.13
N GLN A 19 1.38 20.01 -5.19
CA GLN A 19 0.64 20.47 -6.39
C GLN A 19 0.15 19.31 -7.24
N ASP A 20 0.93 18.24 -7.36
CA ASP A 20 0.59 17.05 -8.14
C ASP A 20 -0.58 16.26 -7.51
N ASP A 21 -0.63 16.18 -6.18
CA ASP A 21 -1.75 15.57 -5.45
C ASP A 21 -2.01 16.29 -4.10
N PRO A 22 -2.94 17.25 -4.04
CA PRO A 22 -3.22 18.03 -2.83
C PRO A 22 -3.72 17.18 -1.66
N ARG A 23 -4.23 15.97 -1.94
CA ARG A 23 -4.66 15.01 -0.92
C ARG A 23 -3.50 14.56 -0.03
N ARG A 24 -2.26 14.64 -0.51
CA ARG A 24 -1.04 14.35 0.27
C ARG A 24 -0.81 15.35 1.40
N ILE A 25 -1.13 16.63 1.17
CA ILE A 25 -1.05 17.66 2.21
C ILE A 25 -2.09 17.38 3.29
N ILE A 26 -3.32 17.10 2.88
CA ILE A 26 -4.42 16.73 3.78
C ILE A 26 -4.04 15.48 4.57
N HIS A 27 -3.53 14.44 3.92
CA HIS A 27 -3.11 13.21 4.58
C HIS A 27 -2.03 13.46 5.65
N SER A 28 -0.99 14.25 5.34
CA SER A 28 0.04 14.61 6.34
C SER A 28 -0.57 15.31 7.56
N PHE A 29 -1.53 16.20 7.34
CA PHE A 29 -2.26 16.85 8.44
C PHE A 29 -3.10 15.85 9.24
N LYS A 30 -3.81 14.91 8.59
CA LYS A 30 -4.58 13.85 9.27
C LYS A 30 -3.71 13.00 10.18
N VAL A 31 -2.55 12.57 9.71
CA VAL A 31 -1.62 11.75 10.49
C VAL A 31 -1.17 12.52 11.73
N GLY A 32 -0.76 13.79 11.56
CA GLY A 32 -0.41 14.66 12.68
C GLY A 32 -1.56 14.81 13.67
N PHE A 33 -2.77 15.07 13.17
CA PHE A 33 -3.98 15.21 13.99
C PHE A 33 -4.32 13.92 14.75
N ALA A 34 -4.23 12.74 14.12
CA ALA A 34 -4.48 11.47 14.77
C ALA A 34 -3.46 11.17 15.88
N ILE A 35 -2.18 11.45 15.64
CA ILE A 35 -1.13 11.33 16.65
C ILE A 35 -1.40 12.29 17.81
N SER A 36 -1.71 13.56 17.52
CA SER A 36 -2.05 14.55 18.55
C SER A 36 -3.27 14.13 19.38
N LEU A 37 -4.32 13.57 18.76
CA LEU A 37 -5.48 13.04 19.48
C LEU A 37 -5.12 11.88 20.40
N VAL A 38 -4.36 10.89 19.91
CA VAL A 38 -3.91 9.76 20.75
C VAL A 38 -3.00 10.22 21.88
N SER A 39 -2.12 11.18 21.62
CA SER A 39 -1.27 11.79 22.64
C SER A 39 -2.07 12.64 23.63
N LEU A 40 -3.18 13.27 23.23
CA LEU A 40 -4.02 14.04 24.16
C LEU A 40 -4.66 13.13 25.22
N PHE A 41 -5.04 11.89 24.84
CA PHE A 41 -5.52 10.89 25.79
C PHE A 41 -4.48 10.55 26.87
N TYR A 42 -3.18 10.74 26.60
CA TYR A 42 -2.11 10.56 27.60
C TYR A 42 -2.12 11.65 28.68
N TYR A 43 -2.53 12.87 28.34
CA TYR A 43 -2.56 13.99 29.29
C TYR A 43 -3.81 14.01 30.15
N PHE A 44 -4.83 13.19 29.85
CA PHE A 44 -5.99 13.01 30.71
C PHE A 44 -5.68 12.01 31.84
N GLN A 45 -5.48 12.56 33.05
CA GLN A 45 -4.99 11.89 34.26
C GLN A 45 -5.64 10.54 34.61
N PRO A 46 -6.98 10.33 34.50
CA PRO A 46 -7.60 9.03 34.78
C PRO A 46 -7.19 7.90 33.83
N LEU A 47 -6.76 8.24 32.61
CA LEU A 47 -6.33 7.27 31.60
C LEU A 47 -4.81 7.00 31.67
N TYR A 48 -4.04 7.98 32.15
CA TYR A 48 -2.59 7.85 32.35
C TYR A 48 -2.26 6.83 33.46
N ASP A 49 -2.93 6.92 34.61
CA ASP A 49 -2.75 5.98 35.73
C ASP A 49 -3.11 4.53 35.35
N GLY A 50 -4.01 4.36 34.37
CA GLY A 50 -4.41 3.04 33.85
C GLY A 50 -3.45 2.44 32.82
N PHE A 51 -2.76 3.25 32.01
CA PHE A 51 -1.98 2.75 30.85
C PHE A 51 -0.46 3.00 30.91
N GLY A 52 0.06 3.96 31.69
CA GLY A 52 1.50 4.18 31.88
C GLY A 52 2.35 4.11 30.60
N SER A 53 3.45 3.34 30.64
CA SER A 53 4.39 3.12 29.50
C SER A 53 3.73 2.52 28.24
N TYR A 54 2.53 1.92 28.37
CA TYR A 54 1.81 1.33 27.25
C TYR A 54 1.20 2.36 26.30
N ALA A 55 1.06 3.62 26.71
CA ALA A 55 0.55 4.68 25.84
C ALA A 55 1.44 4.93 24.61
N MET A 56 2.75 4.71 24.71
CA MET A 56 3.66 4.76 23.55
C MET A 56 3.25 3.77 22.47
N TRP A 57 2.71 2.61 22.84
CA TRP A 57 2.24 1.61 21.88
C TRP A 57 1.00 2.04 21.10
N ALA A 58 0.14 2.89 21.69
CA ALA A 58 -1.00 3.46 20.98
C ALA A 58 -0.55 4.45 19.90
N VAL A 59 0.39 5.34 20.23
CA VAL A 59 1.00 6.29 19.27
C VAL A 59 1.73 5.54 18.14
N LEU A 60 2.55 4.54 18.50
CA LEU A 60 3.21 3.67 17.52
C LEU A 60 2.19 2.93 16.65
N THR A 61 1.05 2.52 17.21
CA THR A 61 -0.01 1.88 16.43
C THR A 61 -0.54 2.83 15.37
N VAL A 62 -0.88 4.08 15.72
CA VAL A 62 -1.31 5.10 14.74
C VAL A 62 -0.27 5.25 13.63
N ILE A 63 1.00 5.49 13.99
CA ILE A 63 2.07 5.72 13.01
C ILE A 63 2.19 4.55 12.01
N VAL A 64 2.05 3.31 12.50
CA VAL A 64 2.28 2.11 11.69
C VAL A 64 1.06 1.69 10.86
N VAL A 65 -0.16 1.96 11.35
CA VAL A 65 -1.40 1.54 10.68
C VAL A 65 -2.00 2.61 9.78
N PHE A 66 -1.72 3.89 10.03
CA PHE A 66 -2.29 5.00 9.28
C PHE A 66 -1.68 5.03 7.87
N GLU A 67 -2.54 4.90 6.87
CA GLU A 67 -2.16 4.79 5.46
C GLU A 67 -2.88 5.84 4.62
N PHE A 68 -2.42 6.03 3.39
CA PHE A 68 -2.94 7.09 2.52
C PHE A 68 -4.45 6.99 2.27
N SER A 69 -4.96 5.77 2.08
CA SER A 69 -6.38 5.50 1.86
C SER A 69 -7.07 4.90 3.10
N VAL A 70 -8.39 5.09 3.15
CA VAL A 70 -9.24 4.50 4.20
C VAL A 70 -9.15 2.98 4.20
N GLY A 71 -9.23 2.36 3.02
CA GLY A 71 -9.16 0.89 2.88
C GLY A 71 -7.82 0.32 3.33
N ALA A 72 -6.71 0.98 3.00
CA ALA A 72 -5.38 0.57 3.46
C ALA A 72 -5.26 0.65 4.99
N THR A 73 -5.76 1.74 5.60
CA THR A 73 -5.73 1.94 7.05
C THR A 73 -6.56 0.88 7.77
N LEU A 74 -7.82 0.67 7.32
CA LEU A 74 -8.70 -0.37 7.86
C LEU A 74 -8.08 -1.77 7.75
N GLY A 75 -7.54 -2.10 6.58
CA GLY A 75 -6.86 -3.37 6.35
C GLY A 75 -5.66 -3.57 7.29
N ARG A 76 -4.84 -2.53 7.52
CA ARG A 76 -3.72 -2.61 8.47
C ARG A 76 -4.19 -2.75 9.91
N VAL A 77 -5.20 -1.99 10.36
CA VAL A 77 -5.72 -2.09 11.73
C VAL A 77 -6.31 -3.48 11.98
N LEU A 78 -7.13 -4.00 11.07
CA LEU A 78 -7.70 -5.35 11.19
C LEU A 78 -6.62 -6.44 11.16
N ASN A 79 -5.65 -6.34 10.23
CA ASN A 79 -4.53 -7.27 10.18
C ASN A 79 -3.69 -7.24 11.47
N ARG A 80 -3.45 -6.06 12.06
CA ARG A 80 -2.73 -5.90 13.33
C ARG A 80 -3.52 -6.55 14.48
N GLY A 81 -4.81 -6.25 14.58
CA GLY A 81 -5.69 -6.80 15.62
C GLY A 81 -5.75 -8.33 15.56
N LEU A 82 -6.00 -8.90 14.38
CA LEU A 82 -6.00 -10.35 14.17
C LEU A 82 -4.64 -10.99 14.49
N ALA A 83 -3.55 -10.39 14.01
CA ALA A 83 -2.21 -10.89 14.26
C ALA A 83 -1.88 -10.89 15.77
N THR A 84 -2.17 -9.79 16.47
CA THR A 84 -1.90 -9.68 17.91
C THR A 84 -2.78 -10.63 18.72
N PHE A 85 -4.06 -10.79 18.36
CA PHE A 85 -4.95 -11.74 19.02
C PHE A 85 -4.47 -13.19 18.87
N LEU A 86 -4.17 -13.61 17.64
CA LEU A 86 -3.67 -14.97 17.36
C LEU A 86 -2.31 -15.20 18.02
N ALA A 87 -1.40 -14.24 17.92
CA ALA A 87 -0.07 -14.34 18.53
C ALA A 87 -0.14 -14.36 20.06
N GLY A 88 -1.05 -13.60 20.67
CA GLY A 88 -1.30 -13.63 22.11
C GLY A 88 -1.85 -14.96 22.59
N GLY A 89 -2.85 -15.50 21.89
CA GLY A 89 -3.41 -16.82 22.21
C GLY A 89 -2.38 -17.95 22.08
N LEU A 90 -1.61 -17.96 20.98
CA LEU A 90 -0.55 -18.95 20.78
C LEU A 90 0.61 -18.76 21.75
N GLY A 91 1.00 -17.51 22.05
CA GLY A 91 2.06 -17.20 23.01
C GLY A 91 1.70 -17.68 24.42
N PHE A 92 0.46 -17.47 24.84
CA PHE A 92 -0.08 -18.01 26.09
C PHE A 92 -0.09 -19.54 26.09
N GLY A 93 -0.51 -20.17 24.99
CA GLY A 93 -0.47 -21.62 24.84
C GLY A 93 0.95 -22.19 24.96
N ALA A 94 1.93 -21.56 24.29
CA ALA A 94 3.34 -21.94 24.36
C ALA A 94 3.90 -21.81 25.78
N TYR A 95 3.58 -20.71 26.47
CA TYR A 95 3.95 -20.52 27.87
C TYR A 95 3.37 -21.59 28.78
N ARG A 96 2.06 -21.87 28.67
CA ARG A 96 1.40 -22.88 29.51
C ARG A 96 1.99 -24.28 29.30
N MET A 97 2.36 -24.64 28.07
CA MET A 97 3.05 -25.90 27.81
C MET A 97 4.48 -25.93 28.38
N ALA A 98 5.21 -24.84 28.29
CA ALA A 98 6.58 -24.74 28.78
C ALA A 98 6.64 -24.76 30.32
N ASN A 99 5.73 -24.05 31.00
CA ASN A 99 5.67 -23.99 32.47
C ASN A 99 5.37 -25.37 33.09
N LEU A 100 4.57 -26.21 32.43
CA LEU A 100 4.34 -27.60 32.88
C LEU A 100 5.60 -28.50 32.82
N SER A 101 6.67 -28.05 32.16
CA SER A 101 7.88 -28.86 31.92
C SER A 101 8.98 -28.64 32.97
N GLY A 102 8.77 -27.74 33.93
CA GLY A 102 9.70 -27.40 35.01
C GLY A 102 10.66 -26.25 34.66
N GLU A 103 11.12 -25.54 35.69
CA GLU A 103 11.83 -24.25 35.61
C GLU A 103 13.10 -24.27 34.73
N MET A 104 13.83 -25.40 34.73
CA MET A 104 15.06 -25.54 33.92
C MET A 104 14.78 -25.76 32.43
N VAL A 105 13.64 -26.37 32.09
CA VAL A 105 13.28 -26.77 30.71
C VAL A 105 12.40 -25.70 30.04
N GLU A 106 11.64 -24.95 30.84
CA GLU A 106 10.77 -23.86 30.39
C GLU A 106 11.44 -22.88 29.40
N PRO A 107 12.59 -22.24 29.71
CA PRO A 107 13.20 -21.26 28.80
C PRO A 107 13.70 -21.89 27.50
N ILE A 108 14.11 -23.16 27.54
CA ILE A 108 14.55 -23.91 26.36
C ILE A 108 13.35 -24.18 25.45
N LEU A 109 12.23 -24.66 26.00
CA LEU A 109 11.01 -24.91 25.24
C LEU A 109 10.42 -23.63 24.64
N LEU A 110 10.37 -22.54 25.41
CA LEU A 110 9.95 -21.23 24.91
C LEU A 110 10.83 -20.77 23.73
N GLY A 111 12.15 -20.93 23.85
CA GLY A 111 13.09 -20.63 22.77
C GLY A 111 12.83 -21.45 21.51
N VAL A 112 12.57 -22.75 21.66
CA VAL A 112 12.22 -23.66 20.55
C VAL A 112 10.91 -23.25 19.89
N PHE A 113 9.87 -22.91 20.66
CA PHE A 113 8.59 -22.45 20.12
C PHE A 113 8.74 -21.14 19.34
N VAL A 114 9.47 -20.16 19.89
CA VAL A 114 9.80 -18.90 19.19
C VAL A 114 10.54 -19.16 17.90
N PHE A 115 11.57 -20.02 17.92
CA PHE A 115 12.33 -20.37 16.73
C PHE A 115 11.45 -21.00 15.65
N LEU A 116 10.70 -22.05 15.99
CA LEU A 116 9.87 -22.78 15.03
C LEU A 116 8.78 -21.90 14.41
N LEU A 117 8.07 -21.12 15.23
CA LEU A 117 7.00 -20.26 14.75
C LEU A 117 7.54 -19.09 13.93
N ALA A 118 8.64 -18.46 14.36
CA ALA A 118 9.27 -17.40 13.58
C ALA A 118 9.80 -17.91 12.23
N ALA A 119 10.43 -19.09 12.19
CA ALA A 119 10.91 -19.70 10.96
C ALA A 119 9.75 -20.05 10.01
N LEU A 120 8.69 -20.69 10.53
CA LEU A 120 7.51 -21.06 9.76
C LEU A 120 6.82 -19.83 9.16
N VAL A 121 6.54 -18.81 9.98
CA VAL A 121 5.85 -17.61 9.49
C VAL A 121 6.72 -16.82 8.52
N THR A 122 8.04 -16.77 8.75
CA THR A 122 8.98 -16.15 7.81
C THR A 122 9.00 -16.90 6.48
N PHE A 123 8.92 -18.23 6.50
CA PHE A 123 8.77 -19.02 5.28
C PHE A 123 7.46 -18.71 4.56
N VAL A 124 6.33 -18.62 5.29
CA VAL A 124 5.03 -18.25 4.73
C VAL A 124 5.06 -16.87 4.04
N ARG A 125 5.89 -15.94 4.52
CA ARG A 125 6.06 -14.61 3.90
C ARG A 125 6.70 -14.64 2.51
N PHE A 126 7.35 -15.74 2.09
CA PHE A 126 7.87 -15.87 0.73
C PHE A 126 6.78 -16.15 -0.30
N PHE A 127 5.59 -16.61 0.11
CA PHE A 127 4.47 -16.79 -0.81
C PHE A 127 3.94 -15.42 -1.26
N PRO A 128 3.94 -15.10 -2.58
CA PRO A 128 3.56 -13.78 -3.07
C PRO A 128 2.14 -13.35 -2.66
N GLN A 129 1.20 -14.29 -2.62
CA GLN A 129 -0.18 -14.04 -2.21
C GLN A 129 -0.30 -13.64 -0.74
N MET A 130 0.47 -14.28 0.14
CA MET A 130 0.52 -13.96 1.56
C MET A 130 1.24 -12.64 1.79
N LYS A 131 2.38 -12.43 1.10
CA LYS A 131 3.16 -11.19 1.18
C LYS A 131 2.35 -9.97 0.76
N ALA A 132 1.67 -10.05 -0.38
CA ALA A 132 0.90 -8.92 -0.91
C ALA A 132 -0.27 -8.50 0.01
N ARG A 133 -0.81 -9.44 0.81
CA ARG A 133 -2.04 -9.20 1.58
C ARG A 133 -1.84 -9.06 3.08
N TYR A 134 -0.87 -9.79 3.64
CA TYR A 134 -0.73 -9.99 5.08
C TYR A 134 0.70 -9.77 5.59
N ASP A 135 1.68 -9.34 4.78
CA ASP A 135 3.08 -9.21 5.22
C ASP A 135 3.23 -8.41 6.52
N TYR A 136 2.54 -7.27 6.61
CA TYR A 136 2.47 -6.48 7.84
C TYR A 136 1.91 -7.26 9.04
N GLY A 137 0.80 -7.99 8.84
CA GLY A 137 0.19 -8.82 9.88
C GLY A 137 1.11 -9.96 10.33
N LEU A 138 1.79 -10.63 9.39
CA LEU A 138 2.74 -11.70 9.67
C LEU A 138 3.95 -11.19 10.47
N LEU A 139 4.45 -10.00 10.16
CA LEU A 139 5.50 -9.33 10.96
C LEU A 139 5.04 -9.04 12.39
N ILE A 140 3.86 -8.45 12.55
CA ILE A 140 3.29 -8.16 13.87
C ILE A 140 3.03 -9.45 14.65
N PHE A 141 2.60 -10.51 13.97
CA PHE A 141 2.36 -11.82 14.58
C PHE A 141 3.65 -12.40 15.17
N ILE A 142 4.73 -12.46 14.39
CA ILE A 142 6.05 -12.92 14.88
C ILE A 142 6.48 -12.06 16.07
N LEU A 143 6.47 -10.73 15.92
CA LEU A 143 6.90 -9.80 16.97
C LEU A 143 6.09 -9.99 18.26
N THR A 144 4.77 -10.14 18.15
CA THR A 144 3.87 -10.26 19.30
C THR A 144 4.04 -11.60 19.98
N PHE A 145 4.14 -12.68 19.21
CA PHE A 145 4.35 -14.03 19.74
C PHE A 145 5.69 -14.10 20.48
N SER A 146 6.78 -13.66 19.83
CA SER A 146 8.10 -13.65 20.46
C SER A 146 8.13 -12.81 21.74
N LEU A 147 7.49 -11.65 21.75
CA LEU A 147 7.46 -10.81 22.95
C LEU A 147 6.65 -11.46 24.07
N ILE A 148 5.46 -12.00 23.79
CA ILE A 148 4.63 -12.64 24.82
C ILE A 148 5.30 -13.91 25.36
N SER A 149 5.89 -14.74 24.50
CA SER A 149 6.58 -15.95 24.91
C SER A 149 7.86 -15.67 25.71
N VAL A 150 8.63 -14.64 25.38
CA VAL A 150 9.88 -14.31 26.09
C VAL A 150 9.63 -13.47 27.35
N SER A 151 8.72 -12.50 27.29
CA SER A 151 8.38 -11.65 28.44
C SER A 151 7.54 -12.39 29.48
N GLY A 152 6.73 -13.38 29.07
CA GLY A 152 5.96 -14.23 30.00
C GLY A 152 6.80 -15.06 30.96
N TYR A 153 8.06 -15.32 30.61
CA TYR A 153 9.01 -15.95 31.53
C TYR A 153 9.44 -15.02 32.68
N ARG A 154 9.32 -13.68 32.52
CA ARG A 154 9.84 -12.69 33.48
C ARG A 154 8.76 -11.99 34.30
N GLU A 155 7.51 -11.98 33.85
CA GLU A 155 6.40 -11.28 34.49
C GLU A 155 5.23 -12.25 34.74
N GLU A 156 4.83 -12.40 36.01
CA GLU A 156 3.77 -13.33 36.44
C GLU A 156 2.36 -12.98 35.91
N GLU A 157 2.17 -11.81 35.29
CA GLU A 157 0.86 -11.32 34.82
C GLU A 157 0.77 -11.19 33.28
N LEU A 158 0.99 -12.29 32.57
CA LEU A 158 0.84 -12.39 31.11
C LEU A 158 -0.51 -11.88 30.57
N LEU A 159 -1.59 -12.10 31.32
CA LEU A 159 -2.93 -11.66 30.92
C LEU A 159 -3.08 -10.14 30.95
N ASP A 160 -2.47 -9.46 31.93
CA ASP A 160 -2.50 -8.00 32.02
C ASP A 160 -1.69 -7.39 30.86
N MET A 161 -0.51 -7.95 30.57
CA MET A 161 0.29 -7.54 29.42
C MET A 161 -0.46 -7.70 28.08
N ALA A 162 -1.12 -8.85 27.88
CA ALA A 162 -1.90 -9.11 26.67
C ALA A 162 -3.10 -8.16 26.56
N TYR A 163 -3.82 -7.94 27.67
CA TYR A 163 -4.97 -7.03 27.73
C TYR A 163 -4.56 -5.59 27.40
N ARG A 164 -3.47 -5.09 28.00
CA ARG A 164 -2.95 -3.74 27.72
C ARG A 164 -2.53 -3.57 26.26
N ARG A 165 -1.89 -4.59 25.67
CA ARG A 165 -1.53 -4.57 24.25
C ARG A 165 -2.72 -4.53 23.32
N VAL A 166 -3.73 -5.37 23.55
CA VAL A 166 -4.95 -5.36 22.74
C VAL A 166 -5.67 -4.02 22.88
N SER A 167 -5.82 -3.52 24.10
CA SER A 167 -6.52 -2.26 24.38
C SER A 167 -5.83 -1.05 23.73
N THR A 168 -4.50 -0.95 23.82
CA THR A 168 -3.75 0.14 23.16
C THR A 168 -3.80 0.08 21.64
N ILE A 169 -3.82 -1.13 21.06
CA ILE A 169 -4.02 -1.32 19.61
C ILE A 169 -5.43 -0.90 19.21
N LEU A 170 -6.45 -1.22 20.01
CA LEU A 170 -7.83 -0.81 19.75
C LEU A 170 -7.97 0.71 19.79
N ILE A 171 -7.42 1.39 20.81
CA ILE A 171 -7.49 2.85 20.94
C ILE A 171 -6.77 3.55 19.78
N GLY A 172 -5.54 3.13 19.48
CA GLY A 172 -4.75 3.70 18.38
C GLY A 172 -5.37 3.42 17.01
N GLY A 173 -5.80 2.17 16.79
CA GLY A 173 -6.46 1.76 15.56
C GLY A 173 -7.81 2.45 15.34
N PHE A 174 -8.62 2.58 16.39
CA PHE A 174 -9.90 3.28 16.33
C PHE A 174 -9.69 4.75 15.99
N THR A 175 -8.79 5.44 16.70
CA THR A 175 -8.48 6.85 16.41
C THR A 175 -8.00 7.04 14.97
N ALA A 176 -7.10 6.18 14.49
CA ALA A 176 -6.61 6.21 13.12
C ALA A 176 -7.75 6.05 12.10
N VAL A 177 -8.62 5.06 12.30
CA VAL A 177 -9.76 4.79 11.42
C VAL A 177 -10.76 5.96 11.43
N CYS A 178 -11.11 6.48 12.61
CA CYS A 178 -12.01 7.62 12.75
C CYS A 178 -11.49 8.83 12.00
N VAL A 179 -10.22 9.21 12.21
CA VAL A 179 -9.64 10.37 11.50
C VAL A 179 -9.58 10.12 9.99
N CYS A 180 -9.23 8.90 9.55
CA CYS A 180 -9.22 8.55 8.13
C CYS A 180 -10.59 8.70 7.45
N ILE A 181 -11.66 8.27 8.13
CA ILE A 181 -13.02 8.27 7.59
C ILE A 181 -13.65 9.66 7.65
N PHE A 182 -13.54 10.37 8.78
CA PHE A 182 -14.27 11.61 9.02
C PHE A 182 -13.54 12.87 8.50
N VAL A 183 -12.21 12.86 8.40
CA VAL A 183 -11.45 14.00 7.89
C VAL A 183 -11.12 13.74 6.42
N CYS A 184 -11.83 14.37 5.48
CA CYS A 184 -11.57 14.37 4.03
C CYS A 184 -11.14 13.01 3.44
N PRO A 185 -11.99 11.97 3.47
CA PRO A 185 -11.58 10.59 3.18
C PRO A 185 -10.98 10.42 1.77
N VAL A 186 -9.97 9.55 1.67
CA VAL A 186 -9.32 9.16 0.41
C VAL A 186 -9.63 7.70 0.14
N TRP A 187 -10.27 7.42 -0.99
CA TRP A 187 -10.79 6.11 -1.35
C TRP A 187 -9.93 5.46 -2.44
N ALA A 188 -9.33 4.31 -2.14
CA ALA A 188 -8.58 3.50 -3.08
C ALA A 188 -9.48 2.95 -4.20
N GLY A 189 -10.76 2.68 -3.93
CA GLY A 189 -11.72 2.24 -4.95
C GLY A 189 -11.97 3.28 -6.04
N GLU A 190 -12.05 4.55 -5.65
CA GLU A 190 -12.19 5.69 -6.58
C GLU A 190 -10.90 5.90 -7.38
N ASP A 191 -9.73 5.84 -6.71
CA ASP A 191 -8.43 5.92 -7.39
C ASP A 191 -8.24 4.77 -8.39
N LEU A 192 -8.66 3.54 -8.05
CA LEU A 192 -8.64 2.41 -8.96
C LEU A 192 -9.53 2.66 -10.18
N HIS A 193 -10.74 3.17 -9.97
CA HIS A 193 -11.66 3.45 -11.06
C HIS A 193 -11.10 4.48 -12.04
N ASN A 194 -10.60 5.60 -11.50
CA ASN A 194 -9.99 6.66 -12.29
C ASN A 194 -8.73 6.18 -13.02
N LEU A 195 -7.90 5.35 -12.38
CA LEU A 195 -6.72 4.76 -13.00
C LEU A 195 -7.10 3.88 -14.19
N VAL A 196 -8.07 2.98 -14.01
CA VAL A 196 -8.51 2.08 -15.09
C VAL A 196 -9.16 2.86 -16.23
N ALA A 197 -10.02 3.84 -15.93
CA ALA A 197 -10.66 4.70 -16.94
C ALA A 197 -9.62 5.48 -17.75
N ASN A 198 -8.68 6.15 -17.08
CA ASN A 198 -7.61 6.91 -17.73
C ASN A 198 -6.70 6.01 -18.58
N ASN A 199 -6.43 4.79 -18.14
CA ASN A 199 -5.67 3.82 -18.95
C ASN A 199 -6.42 3.45 -20.25
N ILE A 200 -7.75 3.30 -20.20
CA ILE A 200 -8.56 3.06 -21.41
C ILE A 200 -8.56 4.30 -22.31
N GLU A 201 -8.72 5.49 -21.75
CA GLU A 201 -8.70 6.75 -22.49
C GLU A 201 -7.37 6.99 -23.21
N LYS A 202 -6.24 6.79 -22.52
CA LYS A 202 -4.90 6.86 -23.13
C LYS A 202 -4.73 5.90 -24.31
N LEU A 203 -5.34 4.72 -24.22
CA LEU A 203 -5.32 3.75 -25.29
C LEU A 203 -6.19 4.19 -26.47
N ALA A 204 -7.37 4.75 -26.21
CA ALA A 204 -8.24 5.32 -27.23
C ALA A 204 -7.56 6.49 -27.96
N ASN A 205 -6.99 7.43 -27.21
CA ASN A 205 -6.26 8.58 -27.77
C ASN A 205 -5.07 8.14 -28.63
N PHE A 206 -4.37 7.06 -28.24
CA PHE A 206 -3.35 6.47 -29.09
C PHE A 206 -3.95 5.96 -30.40
N MET A 207 -5.06 5.21 -30.36
CA MET A 207 -5.66 4.62 -31.56
C MET A 207 -6.18 5.68 -32.53
N GLU A 208 -6.75 6.76 -32.00
CA GLU A 208 -7.18 7.92 -32.79
C GLU A 208 -5.98 8.62 -33.45
N ALA A 209 -4.93 8.91 -32.68
CA ALA A 209 -3.70 9.52 -33.20
C ALA A 209 -2.98 8.61 -34.21
N PHE A 210 -3.00 7.29 -34.00
CA PHE A 210 -2.43 6.32 -34.91
C PHE A 210 -3.19 6.28 -36.24
N GLY A 211 -4.54 6.30 -36.21
CA GLY A 211 -5.35 6.37 -37.42
C GLY A 211 -5.03 7.63 -38.23
N ASP A 212 -5.04 8.78 -37.57
CA ASP A 212 -4.66 10.06 -38.17
C ASP A 212 -3.28 10.01 -38.86
N GLU A 213 -2.27 9.46 -38.21
CA GLU A 213 -0.91 9.42 -38.74
C GLU A 213 -0.77 8.39 -39.86
N TYR A 214 -1.35 7.19 -39.71
CA TYR A 214 -1.33 6.17 -40.76
C TYR A 214 -2.00 6.66 -42.05
N PHE A 215 -3.13 7.36 -41.94
CA PHE A 215 -3.81 7.93 -43.11
C PHE A 215 -3.14 9.20 -43.64
N LYS A 216 -2.47 10.02 -42.81
CA LYS A 216 -1.75 11.23 -43.27
C LYS A 216 -0.37 10.97 -43.88
N VAL A 217 0.33 9.91 -43.46
CA VAL A 217 1.58 9.45 -44.11
C VAL A 217 1.34 9.10 -45.59
N ALA A 218 0.09 8.90 -46.01
CA ALA A 218 -0.27 8.73 -47.41
C ALA A 218 -0.34 10.05 -48.22
N GLU A 219 -0.34 11.23 -47.57
CA GLU A 219 -0.57 12.53 -48.25
C GLU A 219 0.50 13.61 -48.01
N ASP A 220 1.19 13.68 -46.85
CA ASP A 220 2.25 14.69 -46.67
C ASP A 220 3.26 14.39 -45.55
N GLY A 221 4.53 14.76 -45.78
CA GLY A 221 5.72 14.28 -45.08
C GLY A 221 6.17 15.01 -43.81
N GLU A 222 5.27 15.47 -42.93
CA GLU A 222 5.67 16.22 -41.71
C GLU A 222 5.19 15.61 -40.38
N SER A 223 6.14 15.15 -39.55
CA SER A 223 5.88 14.47 -38.27
C SER A 223 6.05 15.41 -37.07
N SER A 224 4.95 15.72 -36.36
CA SER A 224 4.97 16.49 -35.10
C SER A 224 3.99 15.94 -34.05
N ARG A 225 3.84 14.62 -33.93
CA ARG A 225 2.96 14.00 -32.90
C ARG A 225 3.57 12.87 -32.06
N ALA A 226 4.91 12.76 -32.03
CA ALA A 226 5.64 11.74 -31.28
C ALA A 226 5.33 11.65 -29.76
N SER A 227 4.82 12.73 -29.14
CA SER A 227 4.44 12.74 -27.73
C SER A 227 3.08 12.07 -27.45
N CYS A 228 2.14 12.13 -28.39
CA CYS A 228 0.82 11.50 -28.26
C CYS A 228 0.92 9.97 -28.35
N LEU A 229 1.80 9.47 -29.24
CA LEU A 229 2.03 8.03 -29.41
C LEU A 229 2.68 7.32 -28.22
N GLN A 230 3.12 8.01 -27.18
CA GLN A 230 3.78 7.35 -26.04
C GLN A 230 2.93 7.26 -24.77
N GLY A 231 1.73 7.86 -24.76
CA GLY A 231 0.84 7.87 -23.58
C GLY A 231 0.50 6.47 -23.05
N TYR A 232 0.38 5.49 -23.95
CA TYR A 232 0.08 4.09 -23.62
C TYR A 232 1.20 3.42 -22.79
N LYS A 233 2.45 3.86 -22.85
CA LYS A 233 3.58 3.20 -22.15
C LYS A 233 3.37 3.18 -20.63
N SER A 234 2.70 4.19 -20.08
CA SER A 234 2.35 4.24 -18.66
C SER A 234 1.45 3.08 -18.22
N ILE A 235 0.68 2.50 -19.15
CA ILE A 235 -0.22 1.36 -18.90
C ILE A 235 0.59 0.07 -18.68
N LEU A 236 1.73 -0.10 -19.33
CA LEU A 236 2.52 -1.35 -19.28
C LEU A 236 2.99 -1.70 -17.86
N ASN A 237 3.30 -0.67 -17.07
CA ASN A 237 3.81 -0.80 -15.69
C ASN A 237 2.73 -0.59 -14.61
N SER A 238 1.46 -0.52 -14.99
CA SER A 238 0.34 -0.20 -14.07
C SER A 238 -0.09 -1.35 -13.15
N LYS A 239 0.30 -2.59 -13.45
CA LYS A 239 -0.21 -3.81 -12.79
C LYS A 239 -0.13 -3.75 -11.26
N GLN A 240 1.04 -3.36 -10.73
CA GLN A 240 1.26 -3.33 -9.29
C GLN A 240 0.37 -2.29 -8.59
N ALA A 241 0.15 -1.13 -9.21
CA ALA A 241 -0.69 -0.07 -8.67
C ALA A 241 -2.17 -0.49 -8.66
N GLU A 242 -2.64 -1.16 -9.71
CA GLU A 242 -4.01 -1.65 -9.76
C GLU A 242 -4.28 -2.76 -8.74
N GLU A 243 -3.37 -3.72 -8.62
CA GLU A 243 -3.49 -4.81 -7.65
C GLU A 243 -3.47 -4.27 -6.20
N SER A 244 -2.61 -3.30 -5.91
CA SER A 244 -2.54 -2.69 -4.57
C SER A 244 -3.80 -1.89 -4.25
N LEU A 245 -4.30 -1.07 -5.18
CA LEU A 245 -5.55 -0.31 -5.00
C LEU A 245 -6.76 -1.24 -4.86
N ALA A 246 -6.85 -2.30 -5.66
CA ALA A 246 -7.93 -3.28 -5.55
C ALA A 246 -7.90 -4.05 -4.22
N ASN A 247 -6.71 -4.33 -3.67
CA ASN A 247 -6.58 -4.93 -2.34
C ASN A 247 -7.05 -3.97 -1.24
N CYS A 248 -6.72 -2.68 -1.34
CA CYS A 248 -7.17 -1.67 -0.39
C CYS A 248 -8.69 -1.44 -0.48
N ALA A 249 -9.23 -1.33 -1.69
CA ALA A 249 -10.65 -1.06 -1.95
C ALA A 249 -11.59 -2.14 -1.38
N ARG A 250 -11.11 -3.38 -1.19
CA ARG A 250 -11.88 -4.46 -0.55
C ARG A 250 -12.20 -4.23 0.92
N TRP A 251 -11.38 -3.43 1.61
CA TRP A 251 -11.55 -3.11 3.03
C TRP A 251 -12.43 -1.88 3.25
N GLU A 252 -12.80 -1.18 2.18
CA GLU A 252 -13.53 0.08 2.30
C GLU A 252 -15.00 -0.15 2.68
N PRO A 253 -15.55 0.67 3.59
CA PRO A 253 -17.00 0.75 3.77
C PRO A 253 -17.68 1.23 2.48
N ARG A 254 -19.02 1.21 2.45
CA ARG A 254 -19.78 1.79 1.35
C ARG A 254 -19.47 3.28 1.23
N HIS A 255 -19.12 3.74 0.04
CA HIS A 255 -18.84 5.15 -0.25
C HIS A 255 -19.20 5.50 -1.69
N GLY A 256 -19.58 6.77 -1.93
CA GLY A 256 -19.92 7.27 -3.25
C GLY A 256 -20.90 6.37 -4.02
N LYS A 257 -20.49 5.95 -5.22
CA LYS A 257 -21.23 5.02 -6.09
C LYS A 257 -20.90 3.54 -5.81
N PHE A 258 -19.90 3.27 -4.97
CA PHE A 258 -19.42 1.93 -4.68
C PHE A 258 -20.15 1.32 -3.49
N ARG A 259 -20.86 0.22 -3.76
CA ARG A 259 -21.59 -0.55 -2.74
C ARG A 259 -20.67 -1.52 -2.01
N PHE A 260 -21.15 -2.04 -0.88
CA PHE A 260 -20.46 -3.11 -0.16
C PHE A 260 -20.26 -4.33 -1.09
N ARG A 261 -19.10 -5.00 -0.98
CA ARG A 261 -18.69 -6.11 -1.87
C ARG A 261 -18.70 -5.75 -3.37
N HIS A 262 -18.32 -4.53 -3.70
CA HIS A 262 -18.14 -4.11 -5.09
C HIS A 262 -17.23 -5.09 -5.86
N PRO A 263 -17.49 -5.39 -7.15
CA PRO A 263 -16.76 -6.40 -7.90
C PRO A 263 -15.37 -5.93 -8.36
N TRP A 264 -14.47 -5.61 -7.42
CA TRP A 264 -13.09 -5.16 -7.68
C TRP A 264 -12.27 -6.11 -8.56
N LYS A 265 -12.62 -7.40 -8.60
CA LYS A 265 -12.00 -8.38 -9.51
C LYS A 265 -12.25 -8.04 -10.99
N GLN A 266 -13.38 -7.43 -11.33
CA GLN A 266 -13.69 -7.04 -12.70
C GLN A 266 -12.84 -5.87 -13.17
N TYR A 267 -12.52 -4.92 -12.27
CA TYR A 267 -11.56 -3.85 -12.56
C TYR A 267 -10.19 -4.41 -12.95
N LEU A 268 -9.67 -5.39 -12.19
CA LEU A 268 -8.41 -6.06 -12.52
C LEU A 268 -8.48 -6.82 -13.85
N LYS A 269 -9.62 -7.42 -14.18
CA LYS A 269 -9.82 -8.09 -15.48
C LYS A 269 -9.80 -7.09 -16.62
N ILE A 270 -10.55 -5.99 -16.51
CA ILE A 270 -10.57 -4.92 -17.51
C ILE A 270 -9.16 -4.36 -17.70
N ALA A 271 -8.48 -4.03 -16.61
CA ALA A 271 -7.16 -3.46 -16.68
C ALA A 271 -6.09 -4.42 -17.24
N SER A 272 -6.24 -5.72 -16.98
CA SER A 272 -5.46 -6.77 -17.65
C SER A 272 -5.67 -6.76 -19.17
N LEU A 273 -6.92 -6.64 -19.63
CA LEU A 273 -7.24 -6.57 -21.06
C LEU A 273 -6.70 -5.26 -21.68
N THR A 274 -6.83 -4.13 -20.98
CA THR A 274 -6.27 -2.84 -21.41
C THR A 274 -4.75 -2.94 -21.59
N ARG A 275 -4.03 -3.59 -20.66
CA ARG A 275 -2.60 -3.88 -20.79
C ARG A 275 -2.27 -4.76 -21.99
N GLN A 276 -3.03 -5.84 -22.18
CA GLN A 276 -2.85 -6.73 -23.33
C GLN A 276 -3.01 -5.97 -24.66
N CYS A 277 -3.98 -5.06 -24.71
CA CYS A 277 -4.15 -4.18 -25.86
C CYS A 277 -2.96 -3.20 -26.00
N SER A 278 -2.48 -2.61 -24.90
CA SER A 278 -1.32 -1.70 -24.96
C SER A 278 -0.04 -2.39 -25.46
N TYR A 279 0.18 -3.68 -25.15
CA TYR A 279 1.30 -4.45 -25.72
C TYR A 279 1.17 -4.62 -27.24
N LYS A 280 -0.04 -4.84 -27.76
CA LYS A 280 -0.28 -4.94 -29.21
C LYS A 280 -0.09 -3.59 -29.89
N VAL A 281 -0.58 -2.53 -29.27
CA VAL A 281 -0.38 -1.14 -29.68
C VAL A 281 1.11 -0.79 -29.72
N GLU A 282 1.90 -1.25 -28.76
CA GLU A 282 3.35 -1.05 -28.77
C GLU A 282 4.03 -1.71 -29.97
N ALA A 283 3.66 -2.94 -30.29
CA ALA A 283 4.15 -3.63 -31.48
C ALA A 283 3.76 -2.89 -32.77
N LEU A 284 2.53 -2.39 -32.84
CA LEU A 284 2.02 -1.61 -33.97
C LEU A 284 2.77 -0.28 -34.16
N ASN A 285 3.01 0.43 -33.06
CA ASN A 285 3.80 1.66 -33.06
C ASN A 285 5.24 1.42 -33.53
N ASN A 286 5.88 0.33 -33.08
CA ASN A 286 7.22 -0.03 -33.53
C ASN A 286 7.26 -0.34 -35.04
N TYR A 287 6.24 -1.03 -35.55
CA TYR A 287 6.09 -1.29 -36.97
C TYR A 287 5.95 0.01 -37.78
N LEU A 288 5.06 0.92 -37.38
CA LEU A 288 4.87 2.21 -38.06
C LEU A 288 6.17 3.02 -38.11
N ASN A 289 6.88 3.13 -36.98
CA ASN A 289 8.17 3.85 -36.94
C ASN A 289 9.20 3.23 -37.89
N SER A 290 9.22 1.90 -38.00
CA SER A 290 10.13 1.21 -38.93
C SER A 290 9.81 1.48 -40.39
N GLU A 291 8.52 1.54 -40.76
CA GLU A 291 8.09 1.87 -42.13
C GLU A 291 8.38 3.33 -42.47
N ILE A 292 8.09 4.28 -41.57
CA ILE A 292 8.44 5.70 -41.75
C ILE A 292 9.96 5.86 -41.95
N GLN A 293 10.78 5.14 -41.20
CA GLN A 293 12.23 5.19 -41.33
C GLN A 293 12.71 4.64 -42.69
N LYS A 294 12.10 3.56 -43.19
CA LYS A 294 12.39 3.03 -44.54
C LYS A 294 12.00 4.01 -45.64
N MET A 295 10.82 4.61 -45.55
CA MET A 295 10.32 5.58 -46.55
C MET A 295 11.27 6.79 -46.66
N LYS A 296 11.65 7.37 -45.51
CA LYS A 296 12.64 8.47 -45.48
C LYS A 296 13.97 8.04 -46.10
N SER A 297 14.49 6.85 -45.78
CA SER A 297 15.74 6.37 -46.35
C SER A 297 15.70 6.21 -47.88
N ASN A 298 14.57 5.76 -48.43
CA ASN A 298 14.39 5.60 -49.87
C ASN A 298 14.29 6.95 -50.58
N GLU A 299 13.58 7.92 -49.99
CA GLU A 299 13.42 9.27 -50.53
C GLU A 299 14.77 10.00 -50.62
N TYR A 300 15.60 9.92 -49.57
CA TYR A 300 16.98 10.44 -49.57
C TYR A 300 17.86 9.79 -50.64
N ALA A 301 17.69 8.48 -50.91
CA ALA A 301 18.45 7.78 -51.94
C ALA A 301 18.05 8.22 -53.36
N SER A 302 16.77 8.54 -53.59
CA SER A 302 16.27 9.03 -54.89
C SER A 302 16.58 10.50 -55.19
N VAL A 303 16.88 11.33 -54.19
CA VAL A 303 17.24 12.75 -54.37
C VAL A 303 18.75 12.94 -54.64
N HIS A 304 19.57 11.91 -54.37
CA HIS A 304 21.03 11.95 -54.51
C HIS A 304 21.59 11.06 -55.65
N ILE A 305 20.75 10.67 -56.61
CA ILE A 305 21.13 10.10 -57.92
C ILE A 305 20.86 11.14 -58.99
#